data_AF-A0A969KD37-F1
#
_entry.id   AF-A0A969KD37-F1
#
_cell.length_a   1.000
_cell.length_b   1.000
_cell.length_c   1.000
_cell.angle_alpha   90.00
_cell.angle_beta   90.00
_cell.angle_gamma   90.00
#
_symmetry.space_group_name_H-M   'P 1'
#
loop_
_entity.id
_entity.type
_entity.pdbx_description
1 polymer ?
#
loop_
_entity_poly.entity_id
_entity_poly.type
_entity_poly.pdbx_seq_one_letter_code
_entity_poly.pdbx_strand_id
1 'polypeptide(L)'
;MAILDQYQFHVASDLTQLDHVLTQSSQINRYDLIPLHDWMQCQMAIAEGFTNAVRHAHGEELKNCPITIDLRLYSHRLDIRIWDHSAHDFDLDHHLATLDTRLNEYASGGRGFIILKKIADTLAYRYDATQQQSYLLIKKRLKSRLSPYFISTEGLHDRLGDRNLVIIDCRFRLGDTDWGEQQYRLGHIPGAYYLHLDRDLSAPVSTHGGRHPLPKVEDFVQVLSRLGIERGVTEVVIYDDFRFAFAARLWWLLKYVGHDNVSLLDGSFQAWQQDDLPLSTDIPADQNLDFVPQVRDQLLITRNTLLKEKNPLRILIDARDGDRYLGKHEPIDPIAGHVPCAINSPWKQVSTEDGYAVTYDQQKQIWQALELDQAEEIVLYCGSGVTACVNWLSLELTGHTNLKLYAGGWSDWCSYLPQEASPQMAD
;
A
#
# COMPACT_ATOMS: atom_id res chain seq x y z
N MET A 1 -3.20 -13.44 12.08
CA MET A 1 -2.64 -12.56 11.05
C MET A 1 -2.36 -13.42 9.83
N ALA A 2 -2.86 -13.03 8.65
CA ALA A 2 -2.61 -13.76 7.41
C ALA A 2 -1.14 -13.63 6.99
N ILE A 3 -0.57 -14.72 6.50
CA ILE A 3 0.75 -14.75 5.89
C ILE A 3 0.60 -14.19 4.47
N LEU A 4 1.40 -13.18 4.11
CA LEU A 4 1.42 -12.58 2.77
C LEU A 4 2.21 -13.45 1.79
N ASP A 5 3.35 -13.96 2.24
CA ASP A 5 4.16 -14.90 1.49
C ASP A 5 4.91 -15.83 2.47
N GLN A 6 5.23 -17.04 2.02
CA GLN A 6 6.04 -17.99 2.76
C GLN A 6 7.03 -18.66 1.83
N TYR A 7 8.29 -18.69 2.26
CA TYR A 7 9.35 -19.33 1.52
C TYR A 7 10.18 -20.20 2.47
N GLN A 8 10.22 -21.49 2.17
CA GLN A 8 10.97 -22.48 2.93
C GLN A 8 11.95 -23.19 2.02
N PHE A 9 13.20 -23.33 2.48
CA PHE A 9 14.24 -24.06 1.76
C PHE A 9 15.17 -24.78 2.73
N HIS A 10 15.91 -25.75 2.19
CA HIS A 10 16.88 -26.55 2.92
C HIS A 10 18.28 -26.27 2.39
N VAL A 11 19.24 -26.20 3.28
CA VAL A 11 20.64 -25.93 2.95
C VAL A 11 21.56 -26.86 3.73
N ALA A 12 22.69 -27.25 3.16
CA ALA A 12 23.67 -28.05 3.89
C ALA A 12 24.21 -27.27 5.11
N SER A 13 24.50 -27.97 6.21
CA SER A 13 25.07 -27.38 7.44
C SER A 13 26.56 -27.05 7.26
N ASP A 14 26.86 -26.13 6.34
CA ASP A 14 28.21 -25.68 5.99
C ASP A 14 28.21 -24.16 5.76
N LEU A 15 29.16 -23.45 6.37
CA LEU A 15 29.34 -22.01 6.22
C LEU A 15 29.61 -21.59 4.77
N THR A 16 30.13 -22.50 3.92
CA THR A 16 30.28 -22.22 2.48
C THR A 16 28.96 -21.95 1.76
N GLN A 17 27.83 -22.35 2.36
CA GLN A 17 26.49 -22.16 1.80
C GLN A 17 25.87 -20.80 2.12
N LEU A 18 26.55 -19.92 2.87
CA LEU A 18 25.97 -18.64 3.28
C LEU A 18 25.47 -17.80 2.09
N ASP A 19 26.22 -17.75 1.00
CA ASP A 19 25.83 -17.03 -0.21
C ASP A 19 24.56 -17.62 -0.85
N HIS A 20 24.46 -18.95 -0.87
CA HIS A 20 23.26 -19.65 -1.32
C HIS A 20 22.06 -19.32 -0.42
N VAL A 21 22.25 -19.30 0.91
CA VAL A 21 21.20 -18.92 1.88
C VAL A 21 20.66 -17.52 1.61
N LEU A 22 21.53 -16.53 1.42
CA LEU A 22 21.12 -15.15 1.15
C LEU A 22 20.41 -15.01 -0.20
N THR A 23 20.89 -15.72 -1.22
CA THR A 23 20.26 -15.78 -2.54
C THR A 23 18.86 -16.40 -2.48
N GLN A 24 18.72 -17.55 -1.82
CA GLN A 24 17.42 -18.21 -1.64
C GLN A 24 16.47 -17.35 -0.80
N SER A 25 16.96 -16.73 0.27
CA SER A 25 16.14 -15.87 1.14
C SER A 25 15.55 -14.68 0.40
N SER A 26 16.24 -14.17 -0.63
CA SER A 26 15.74 -13.05 -1.45
C SER A 26 14.45 -13.36 -2.20
N GLN A 27 14.07 -14.64 -2.34
CA GLN A 27 12.77 -15.01 -2.92
C GLN A 27 11.58 -14.50 -2.12
N ILE A 28 11.70 -14.38 -0.79
CA ILE A 28 10.63 -13.80 0.05
C ILE A 28 10.44 -12.30 -0.19
N ASN A 29 11.47 -11.63 -0.75
CA ASN A 29 11.45 -10.21 -1.06
C ASN A 29 11.52 -9.92 -2.57
N ARG A 30 11.14 -10.88 -3.42
CA ARG A 30 11.27 -10.77 -4.89
C ARG A 30 10.47 -9.64 -5.56
N TYR A 31 9.56 -9.02 -4.82
CA TYR A 31 8.75 -7.88 -5.28
C TYR A 31 9.06 -6.61 -4.48
N ASP A 32 10.22 -6.56 -3.82
CA ASP A 32 10.69 -5.41 -3.02
C ASP A 32 9.66 -4.90 -2.01
N LEU A 33 8.86 -5.83 -1.48
CA LEU A 33 7.83 -5.51 -0.49
C LEU A 33 8.51 -4.96 0.78
N ILE A 34 9.64 -5.56 1.18
CA ILE A 34 10.42 -5.15 2.33
C ILE A 34 11.38 -4.02 1.91
N PRO A 35 11.30 -2.83 2.52
CA PRO A 35 12.22 -1.71 2.23
C PRO A 35 13.68 -2.12 2.40
N LEU A 36 14.57 -1.54 1.59
CA LEU A 36 15.98 -1.94 1.55
C LEU A 36 16.64 -1.92 2.93
N HIS A 37 16.45 -0.84 3.70
CA HIS A 37 17.00 -0.74 5.06
C HIS A 37 16.55 -1.90 5.97
N ASP A 38 15.25 -2.25 5.96
CA ASP A 38 14.75 -3.33 6.79
C ASP A 38 15.15 -4.69 6.23
N TRP A 39 15.23 -4.82 4.90
CA TRP A 39 15.68 -6.02 4.23
C TRP A 39 17.15 -6.33 4.53
N MET A 40 18.02 -5.33 4.55
CA MET A 40 19.42 -5.48 4.97
C MET A 40 19.52 -6.01 6.41
N GLN A 41 18.67 -5.51 7.31
CA GLN A 41 18.60 -6.02 8.68
C GLN A 41 18.09 -7.46 8.73
N CYS A 42 17.10 -7.82 7.91
CA CYS A 42 16.63 -9.20 7.75
C CYS A 42 17.73 -10.11 7.21
N GLN A 43 18.49 -9.70 6.18
CA GLN A 43 19.60 -10.47 5.64
C GLN A 43 20.71 -10.69 6.66
N MET A 44 21.06 -9.66 7.44
CA MET A 44 21.99 -9.81 8.57
C MET A 44 21.48 -10.82 9.59
N ALA A 45 20.19 -10.77 9.93
CA ALA A 45 19.59 -11.70 10.88
C ALA A 45 19.60 -13.16 10.36
N ILE A 46 19.32 -13.36 9.07
CA ILE A 46 19.39 -14.67 8.41
C ILE A 46 20.84 -15.18 8.43
N ALA A 47 21.82 -14.34 8.07
CA ALA A 47 23.23 -14.72 8.03
C ALA A 47 23.77 -15.13 9.41
N GLU A 48 23.49 -14.33 10.43
CA GLU A 48 23.93 -14.60 11.81
C GLU A 48 23.22 -15.84 12.38
N GLY A 49 21.93 -15.98 12.14
CA GLY A 49 21.16 -17.14 12.59
C GLY A 49 21.62 -18.44 11.91
N PHE A 50 21.90 -18.42 10.60
CA PHE A 50 22.44 -19.57 9.88
C PHE A 50 23.84 -19.95 10.39
N THR A 51 24.71 -18.95 10.54
CA THR A 51 26.08 -19.16 11.06
C THR A 51 26.04 -19.75 12.47
N ASN A 52 25.08 -19.33 13.29
CA ASN A 52 24.87 -19.89 14.63
C ASN A 52 24.45 -21.36 14.58
N ALA A 53 23.47 -21.69 13.73
CA ALA A 53 23.01 -23.06 13.55
C ALA A 53 24.16 -24.00 13.13
N VAL A 54 24.98 -23.59 12.16
CA VAL A 54 26.14 -24.39 11.70
C VAL A 54 27.19 -24.56 12.79
N ARG A 55 27.58 -23.47 13.48
CA ARG A 55 28.71 -23.50 14.42
C ARG A 55 28.39 -24.09 15.79
N HIS A 56 27.16 -23.91 16.26
CA HIS A 56 26.82 -24.17 17.65
C HIS A 56 25.74 -25.23 17.82
N ALA A 57 24.69 -25.19 17.00
CA ALA A 57 23.56 -26.10 17.19
C ALA A 57 23.78 -27.46 16.50
N HIS A 58 24.27 -27.48 15.26
CA HIS A 58 24.60 -28.73 14.57
C HIS A 58 25.95 -29.31 15.02
N GLY A 59 26.99 -28.47 15.15
CA GLY A 59 28.33 -28.90 15.53
C GLY A 59 28.88 -30.02 14.62
N GLU A 60 29.79 -30.85 15.15
CA GLU A 60 30.35 -32.01 14.43
C GLU A 60 29.33 -33.15 14.25
N GLU A 61 28.38 -33.31 15.19
CA GLU A 61 27.47 -34.46 15.26
C GLU A 61 26.35 -34.39 14.22
N LEU A 62 25.91 -33.19 13.84
CA LEU A 62 24.83 -32.97 12.86
C LEU A 62 25.31 -32.28 11.58
N LYS A 63 26.62 -32.31 11.26
CA LYS A 63 27.17 -31.63 10.07
C LYS A 63 26.56 -32.07 8.73
N ASN A 64 26.05 -33.30 8.67
CA ASN A 64 25.41 -33.87 7.49
C ASN A 64 23.87 -33.67 7.49
N CYS A 65 23.32 -33.14 8.57
CA CYS A 65 21.90 -32.82 8.65
C CYS A 65 21.67 -31.45 7.99
N PRO A 66 20.74 -31.32 7.03
CA PRO A 66 20.45 -30.02 6.41
C PRO A 66 19.79 -29.08 7.43
N ILE A 67 20.05 -27.78 7.31
CA ILE A 67 19.36 -26.73 8.05
C ILE A 67 18.14 -26.31 7.23
N THR A 68 16.98 -26.22 7.89
CA THR A 68 15.77 -25.69 7.27
C THR A 68 15.62 -24.22 7.63
N ILE A 69 15.40 -23.36 6.64
CA ILE A 69 15.07 -21.95 6.84
C ILE A 69 13.66 -21.72 6.34
N ASP A 70 12.78 -21.25 7.23
CA ASP A 70 11.37 -20.94 6.95
C ASP A 70 11.13 -19.45 7.20
N LEU A 71 10.86 -18.71 6.13
CA LEU A 71 10.62 -17.27 6.13
C LEU A 71 9.11 -17.03 5.93
N ARG A 72 8.50 -16.31 6.86
CA ARG A 72 7.07 -15.97 6.80
C ARG A 72 6.89 -14.47 6.83
N LEU A 73 6.40 -13.93 5.72
CA LEU A 73 6.14 -12.52 5.55
C LEU A 73 4.72 -12.18 6.02
N TYR A 74 4.61 -11.19 6.89
CA TYR A 74 3.36 -10.60 7.35
C TYR A 74 3.38 -9.11 7.06
N SER A 75 2.23 -8.45 6.99
CA SER A 75 2.08 -7.03 6.64
C SER A 75 2.96 -5.99 7.37
N HIS A 76 3.55 -6.34 8.52
CA HIS A 76 4.36 -5.45 9.35
C HIS A 76 5.58 -6.15 9.95
N ARG A 77 5.88 -7.41 9.56
CA ARG A 77 7.01 -8.15 10.10
C ARG A 77 7.44 -9.31 9.21
N LEU A 78 8.72 -9.67 9.29
CA LEU A 78 9.25 -10.94 8.81
C LEU A 78 9.54 -11.85 10.01
N ASP A 79 8.96 -13.05 10.01
CA ASP A 79 9.34 -14.12 10.93
C ASP A 79 10.38 -15.01 10.20
N ILE A 80 11.60 -15.07 10.74
CA ILE A 80 12.69 -15.93 10.26
C ILE A 80 12.82 -17.10 11.23
N ARG A 81 12.69 -18.32 10.74
CA ARG A 81 12.86 -19.56 11.52
C ARG A 81 14.00 -20.37 10.96
N ILE A 82 14.95 -20.70 11.81
CA ILE A 82 16.14 -21.49 11.44
C ILE A 82 16.15 -22.74 12.31
N TRP A 83 15.86 -23.87 11.69
CA TRP A 83 15.73 -25.17 12.36
C TRP A 83 17.08 -25.85 12.43
N ASP A 84 17.47 -26.26 13.64
CA ASP A 84 18.80 -26.82 13.89
C ASP A 84 18.79 -28.31 14.30
N HIS A 85 17.64 -28.97 14.17
CA HIS A 85 17.47 -30.42 14.37
C HIS A 85 17.96 -30.97 15.72
N SER A 86 18.30 -30.10 16.67
CA SER A 86 18.75 -30.50 18.00
C SER A 86 17.57 -30.91 18.88
N ALA A 87 17.76 -31.94 19.70
CA ALA A 87 16.77 -32.42 20.67
C ALA A 87 16.97 -31.84 22.08
N HIS A 88 17.87 -30.85 22.22
CA HIS A 88 18.26 -30.28 23.51
C HIS A 88 17.61 -28.92 23.71
N ASP A 89 17.15 -28.65 24.94
CA ASP A 89 16.71 -27.32 25.34
C ASP A 89 17.92 -26.38 25.42
N PHE A 90 17.88 -25.30 24.64
CA PHE A 90 18.86 -24.22 24.72
C PHE A 90 18.25 -23.00 25.40
N ASP A 91 18.71 -22.70 26.62
CA ASP A 91 18.30 -21.51 27.36
C ASP A 91 19.01 -20.26 26.81
N LEU A 92 18.42 -19.72 25.74
CA LEU A 92 18.89 -18.51 25.09
C LEU A 92 18.90 -17.30 26.02
N ASP A 93 17.93 -17.19 26.93
CA ASP A 93 17.82 -16.04 27.83
C ASP A 93 18.95 -16.04 28.86
N HIS A 94 19.27 -17.22 29.42
CA HIS A 94 20.45 -17.39 30.27
C HIS A 94 21.73 -17.10 29.50
N HIS A 95 21.89 -17.64 28.29
CA HIS A 95 23.07 -17.39 27.47
C HIS A 95 23.26 -15.89 27.18
N LEU A 96 22.19 -15.19 26.78
CA LEU A 96 22.21 -13.75 26.53
C LEU A 96 22.51 -12.93 27.79
N ALA A 97 22.13 -13.41 28.98
CA ALA A 97 22.45 -12.75 30.26
C ALA A 97 23.93 -12.91 30.66
N THR A 98 24.59 -13.99 30.21
CA THR A 98 26.02 -14.24 30.48
C THR A 98 26.97 -13.46 29.54
N LEU A 99 26.46 -12.93 28.43
CA LEU A 99 27.23 -12.11 27.51
C LEU A 99 27.42 -10.69 28.09
N ASP A 100 28.59 -10.43 28.68
CA ASP A 100 28.96 -9.15 29.28
C ASP A 100 28.81 -7.99 28.27
N THR A 101 28.24 -6.87 28.72
CA THR A 101 27.87 -5.71 27.89
C THR A 101 29.06 -4.84 27.48
N ARG A 102 30.28 -5.20 27.91
CA ARG A 102 31.52 -4.55 27.49
C ARG A 102 32.13 -5.33 26.35
N LEU A 103 32.30 -4.67 25.21
CA LEU A 103 33.03 -5.13 24.04
C LEU A 103 34.46 -5.53 24.45
N ASN A 104 34.65 -6.77 24.89
CA ASN A 104 35.97 -7.36 24.96
C ASN A 104 36.26 -7.89 23.55
N GLU A 105 37.08 -7.15 22.81
CA GLU A 105 37.44 -7.40 21.40
C GLU A 105 38.06 -8.79 21.14
N TYR A 106 38.26 -9.59 22.18
CA TYR A 106 38.89 -10.92 22.16
C TYR A 106 37.98 -12.10 22.50
N ALA A 107 36.69 -11.91 22.83
CA ALA A 107 35.78 -13.04 23.09
C ALA A 107 35.33 -13.73 21.79
N SER A 108 35.62 -15.03 21.65
CA SER A 108 35.46 -15.85 20.44
C SER A 108 34.06 -16.46 20.25
N GLY A 109 33.07 -16.12 21.08
CA GLY A 109 31.69 -16.62 20.98
C GLY A 109 30.66 -15.58 21.43
N GLY A 110 29.46 -15.61 20.82
CA GLY A 110 28.31 -14.78 21.24
C GLY A 110 28.06 -13.49 20.46
N ARG A 111 28.97 -13.06 19.56
CA ARG A 111 28.80 -11.82 18.77
C ARG A 111 27.55 -11.83 17.87
N GLY A 112 27.25 -12.96 17.25
CA GLY A 112 26.09 -13.11 16.38
C GLY A 112 24.77 -12.91 17.15
N PHE A 113 24.65 -13.48 18.35
CA PHE A 113 23.47 -13.26 19.20
C PHE A 113 23.34 -11.82 19.71
N ILE A 114 24.45 -11.10 19.93
CA ILE A 114 24.42 -9.66 20.25
C ILE A 114 23.88 -8.85 19.06
N ILE A 115 24.32 -9.17 17.84
CA ILE A 115 23.82 -8.54 16.61
C ILE A 115 22.33 -8.84 16.45
N LEU A 116 21.93 -10.10 16.58
CA LEU A 116 20.53 -10.53 16.53
C LEU A 116 19.67 -9.84 17.59
N LYS A 117 20.17 -9.66 18.82
CA LYS A 117 19.44 -8.96 19.89
C LYS A 117 19.26 -7.46 19.60
N LYS A 118 20.16 -6.83 18.82
CA LYS A 118 20.03 -5.44 18.40
C LYS A 118 19.08 -5.28 17.21
N ILE A 119 19.01 -6.27 16.34
CA ILE A 119 18.22 -6.23 15.11
C ILE A 119 16.78 -6.70 15.34
N ALA A 120 16.61 -7.79 16.09
CA ALA A 120 15.33 -8.46 16.26
C ALA A 120 14.43 -7.76 17.29
N ASP A 121 13.15 -7.66 16.95
CA ASP A 121 12.09 -7.25 17.89
C ASP A 121 11.70 -8.41 18.81
N THR A 122 11.85 -9.65 18.34
CA THR A 122 11.78 -10.85 19.18
C THR A 122 12.86 -11.81 18.76
N LEU A 123 13.67 -12.24 19.71
CA LEU A 123 14.65 -13.30 19.54
C LEU A 123 14.33 -14.39 20.54
N ALA A 124 14.14 -15.61 20.05
CA ALA A 124 13.63 -16.71 20.86
C ALA A 124 14.18 -18.04 20.35
N TYR A 125 14.50 -18.94 21.26
CA TYR A 125 14.73 -20.34 20.93
C TYR A 125 13.50 -21.15 21.35
N ARG A 126 13.03 -22.04 20.48
CA ARG A 126 11.76 -22.75 20.66
C ARG A 126 11.89 -24.21 20.26
N TYR A 127 11.26 -25.08 21.04
CA TYR A 127 11.09 -26.49 20.71
C TYR A 127 9.69 -26.71 20.14
N ASP A 128 9.61 -27.35 18.97
CA ASP A 128 8.36 -27.80 18.36
C ASP A 128 8.12 -29.27 18.71
N ALA A 129 7.16 -29.53 19.60
CA ALA A 129 6.82 -30.88 20.03
C ALA A 129 6.26 -31.77 18.90
N THR A 130 5.71 -31.17 17.84
CA THR A 130 5.15 -31.92 16.70
C THR A 130 6.24 -32.37 15.74
N GLN A 131 7.26 -31.53 15.52
CA GLN A 131 8.41 -31.87 14.67
C GLN A 131 9.57 -32.50 15.43
N GLN A 132 9.50 -32.49 16.77
CA GLN A 132 10.58 -32.92 17.67
C GLN A 132 11.92 -32.21 17.37
N GLN A 133 11.85 -30.91 17.09
CA GLN A 133 13.00 -30.12 16.69
C GLN A 133 12.98 -28.74 17.32
N SER A 134 14.17 -28.26 17.63
CA SER A 134 14.39 -26.88 18.03
C SER A 134 14.62 -25.95 16.82
N TYR A 135 14.25 -24.69 16.99
CA TYR A 135 14.55 -23.64 16.03
C TYR A 135 14.80 -22.29 16.71
N LEU A 136 15.68 -21.52 16.08
CA LEU A 136 15.85 -20.10 16.38
C LEU A 136 14.74 -19.31 15.65
N LEU A 137 13.96 -18.57 16.43
CA LEU A 137 12.94 -17.65 15.96
C LEU A 137 13.44 -16.21 16.09
N ILE A 138 13.52 -15.54 14.94
CA ILE A 138 13.82 -14.11 14.85
C ILE A 138 12.60 -13.42 14.24
N LYS A 139 11.96 -12.52 14.99
CA LYS A 139 10.91 -11.65 14.44
C LYS A 139 11.49 -10.26 14.25
N LYS A 140 11.40 -9.75 13.02
CA LYS A 140 11.79 -8.40 12.67
C LYS A 140 10.55 -7.62 12.23
N ARG A 141 10.19 -6.59 12.99
CA ARG A 141 9.20 -5.59 12.60
C ARG A 141 9.77 -4.77 11.45
N LEU A 142 8.94 -4.59 10.44
CA LEU A 142 9.24 -3.78 9.28
C LEU A 142 8.69 -2.37 9.54
N LYS A 143 9.55 -1.37 9.34
CA LYS A 143 9.30 0.05 9.62
C LYS A 143 8.36 0.66 8.58
N SER A 144 8.38 0.18 7.34
CA SER A 144 7.39 0.54 6.31
C SER A 144 6.42 -0.60 6.01
N ARG A 145 5.29 -0.23 5.41
CA ARG A 145 4.12 -1.08 5.21
C ARG A 145 4.28 -1.90 3.95
N LEU A 146 4.36 -3.20 4.14
CA LEU A 146 4.16 -4.15 3.07
C LEU A 146 2.73 -4.01 2.54
N SER A 147 2.58 -3.39 1.38
CA SER A 147 1.33 -3.31 0.67
C SER A 147 1.62 -3.42 -0.82
N PRO A 148 0.92 -4.30 -1.56
CA PRO A 148 1.04 -4.33 -3.02
C PRO A 148 0.60 -3.00 -3.67
N TYR A 149 -0.07 -2.12 -2.91
CA TYR A 149 -0.56 -0.83 -3.41
C TYR A 149 0.37 0.34 -3.08
N PHE A 150 1.49 0.14 -2.39
CA PHE A 150 2.41 1.22 -2.04
C PHE A 150 3.85 0.85 -2.39
N ILE A 151 4.58 1.79 -2.98
CA ILE A 151 6.02 1.71 -3.26
C ILE A 151 6.74 2.82 -2.49
N SER A 152 7.94 2.53 -1.98
CA SER A 152 8.77 3.55 -1.33
C SER A 152 9.46 4.46 -2.36
N THR A 153 9.91 5.63 -1.91
CA THR A 153 10.74 6.56 -2.68
C THR A 153 12.04 5.93 -3.15
N GLU A 154 12.75 5.22 -2.27
CA GLU A 154 13.94 4.44 -2.59
C GLU A 154 13.65 3.33 -3.62
N GLY A 155 12.58 2.54 -3.40
CA GLY A 155 12.19 1.47 -4.32
C GLY A 155 11.79 1.98 -5.71
N LEU A 156 11.16 3.16 -5.80
CA LEU A 156 10.89 3.81 -7.08
C LEU A 156 12.18 4.36 -7.73
N HIS A 157 13.05 4.97 -6.93
CA HIS A 157 14.33 5.51 -7.40
C HIS A 157 15.19 4.44 -8.08
N ASP A 158 15.34 3.28 -7.44
CA ASP A 158 16.18 2.18 -7.93
C ASP A 158 15.70 1.60 -9.27
N ARG A 159 14.44 1.89 -9.63
CA ARG A 159 13.77 1.42 -10.84
C ARG A 159 13.59 2.51 -11.89
N LEU A 160 14.12 3.71 -11.68
CA LEU A 160 14.09 4.76 -12.68
C LEU A 160 14.74 4.29 -13.99
N GLY A 161 14.03 4.49 -15.11
CA GLY A 161 14.47 4.07 -16.43
C GLY A 161 14.11 2.63 -16.80
N ASP A 162 13.45 1.88 -15.92
CA ASP A 162 12.90 0.57 -16.26
C ASP A 162 11.83 0.68 -17.36
N ARG A 163 11.90 -0.18 -18.37
CA ARG A 163 11.09 -0.05 -19.59
C ARG A 163 9.62 -0.39 -19.38
N ASN A 164 9.34 -1.18 -18.35
CA ASN A 164 7.98 -1.61 -18.01
C ASN A 164 7.39 -0.77 -16.87
N LEU A 165 8.00 0.36 -16.52
CA LEU A 165 7.52 1.25 -15.47
C LEU A 165 6.99 2.55 -16.07
N VAL A 166 5.76 2.92 -15.71
CA VAL A 166 5.18 4.23 -16.03
C VAL A 166 4.89 4.97 -14.74
N ILE A 167 5.46 6.16 -14.60
CA ILE A 167 5.27 7.03 -13.43
C ILE A 167 4.26 8.12 -13.81
N ILE A 168 3.28 8.38 -12.95
CA ILE A 168 2.23 9.37 -13.22
C ILE A 168 2.07 10.35 -12.06
N ASP A 169 2.23 11.63 -12.39
CA ASP A 169 1.95 12.78 -11.55
C ASP A 169 0.47 13.17 -11.68
N CYS A 170 -0.25 13.09 -10.56
CA CYS A 170 -1.65 13.47 -10.43
C CYS A 170 -1.83 14.69 -9.51
N ARG A 171 -0.80 15.51 -9.28
CA ARG A 171 -0.90 16.72 -8.46
C ARG A 171 -2.01 17.63 -8.99
N PHE A 172 -2.86 18.12 -8.08
CA PHE A 172 -4.02 18.92 -8.42
C PHE A 172 -4.49 19.78 -7.25
N ARG A 173 -5.19 20.89 -7.52
CA ARG A 173 -5.86 21.72 -6.51
C ARG A 173 -7.23 22.14 -7.03
N LEU A 174 -8.28 21.88 -6.24
CA LEU A 174 -9.65 22.23 -6.63
C LEU A 174 -9.88 23.74 -6.79
N GLY A 175 -9.12 24.57 -6.06
CA GLY A 175 -9.24 26.03 -6.12
C GLY A 175 -8.38 26.69 -7.20
N ASP A 176 -7.47 25.94 -7.83
CA ASP A 176 -6.57 26.40 -8.90
C ASP A 176 -6.20 25.17 -9.75
N THR A 177 -7.03 24.92 -10.79
CA THR A 177 -6.95 23.68 -11.57
C THR A 177 -5.67 23.59 -12.39
N ASP A 178 -5.08 24.72 -12.77
CA ASP A 178 -3.84 24.77 -13.53
C ASP A 178 -2.59 24.53 -12.66
N TRP A 179 -2.72 24.66 -11.34
CA TRP A 179 -1.61 24.57 -10.39
C TRP A 179 -0.80 23.28 -10.55
N GLY A 180 -1.47 22.14 -10.70
CA GLY A 180 -0.82 20.84 -10.80
C GLY A 180 0.11 20.73 -12.01
N GLU A 181 -0.38 21.16 -13.18
CA GLU A 181 0.39 21.15 -14.42
C GLU A 181 1.56 22.14 -14.35
N GLN A 182 1.35 23.29 -13.72
CA GLN A 182 2.42 24.26 -13.47
C GLN A 182 3.51 23.67 -12.57
N GLN A 183 3.16 23.01 -11.47
CA GLN A 183 4.14 22.37 -10.59
C GLN A 183 4.88 21.22 -11.27
N TYR A 184 4.18 20.41 -12.08
CA TYR A 184 4.80 19.39 -12.90
C TYR A 184 5.89 19.98 -13.81
N ARG A 185 5.61 21.09 -14.49
CA ARG A 185 6.59 21.77 -15.36
C ARG A 185 7.78 22.37 -14.59
N LEU A 186 7.60 22.75 -13.33
CA LEU A 186 8.68 23.25 -12.47
C LEU A 186 9.59 22.14 -11.95
N GLY A 187 9.04 20.94 -11.74
CA GLY A 187 9.80 19.78 -11.31
C GLY A 187 8.89 18.59 -10.99
N HIS A 188 9.28 17.42 -11.48
CA HIS A 188 8.58 16.15 -11.28
C HIS A 188 9.56 14.99 -11.15
N ILE A 189 9.06 13.80 -10.78
CA ILE A 189 9.90 12.59 -10.72
C ILE A 189 10.38 12.24 -12.15
N PRO A 190 11.67 11.96 -12.39
CA PRO A 190 12.19 11.67 -13.72
C PRO A 190 11.39 10.61 -14.47
N GLY A 191 10.98 10.91 -15.70
CA GLY A 191 10.18 10.01 -16.53
C GLY A 191 8.67 10.01 -16.23
N ALA A 192 8.20 10.82 -15.28
CA ALA A 192 6.78 10.91 -14.97
C ALA A 192 5.98 11.64 -16.06
N TYR A 193 4.81 11.11 -16.38
CA TYR A 193 3.77 11.82 -17.15
C TYR A 193 2.85 12.58 -16.21
N TYR A 194 2.21 13.65 -16.70
CA TYR A 194 1.19 14.37 -15.96
C TYR A 194 -0.21 14.02 -16.45
N LEU A 195 -1.14 13.71 -15.54
CA LEU A 195 -2.57 13.58 -15.81
C LEU A 195 -3.37 14.55 -14.95
N HIS A 196 -4.16 15.40 -15.62
CA HIS A 196 -5.01 16.40 -15.01
C HIS A 196 -6.37 15.80 -14.61
N LEU A 197 -6.84 16.12 -13.40
CA LEU A 197 -8.09 15.55 -12.86
C LEU A 197 -9.30 15.79 -13.77
N ASP A 198 -9.52 17.03 -14.20
CA ASP A 198 -10.71 17.38 -14.99
C ASP A 198 -10.64 16.96 -16.46
N ARG A 199 -9.45 17.02 -17.07
CA ARG A 199 -9.24 16.78 -18.51
C ARG A 199 -9.02 15.31 -18.82
N ASP A 200 -8.22 14.63 -18.00
CA ASP A 200 -7.72 13.28 -18.30
C ASP A 200 -8.42 12.20 -17.45
N LEU A 201 -8.88 12.54 -16.24
CA LEU A 201 -9.47 11.60 -15.26
C LEU A 201 -10.98 11.81 -15.02
N SER A 202 -11.60 12.69 -15.82
CA SER A 202 -13.02 13.04 -15.73
C SER A 202 -13.63 13.29 -17.10
N ALA A 203 -14.93 13.10 -17.24
CA ALA A 203 -15.69 13.61 -18.36
C ALA A 203 -16.21 15.05 -18.09
N PRO A 204 -16.64 15.79 -19.11
CA PRO A 204 -17.23 17.11 -18.94
C PRO A 204 -18.38 17.11 -17.94
N VAL A 205 -18.41 18.11 -17.05
CA VAL A 205 -19.47 18.28 -16.06
C VAL A 205 -20.81 18.52 -16.76
N SER A 206 -21.86 17.87 -16.26
CA SER A 206 -23.24 18.07 -16.70
C SER A 206 -24.12 18.43 -15.52
N THR A 207 -25.43 18.68 -15.75
CA THR A 207 -26.39 18.99 -14.68
C THR A 207 -26.40 17.93 -13.57
N HIS A 208 -26.19 16.66 -13.94
CA HIS A 208 -26.13 15.52 -13.03
C HIS A 208 -24.85 14.70 -13.29
N GLY A 209 -24.54 13.73 -12.44
CA GLY A 209 -23.34 12.88 -12.52
C GLY A 209 -22.16 13.40 -11.70
N GLY A 210 -22.32 14.53 -11.02
CA GLY A 210 -21.34 15.12 -10.11
C GLY A 210 -20.29 15.99 -10.81
N ARG A 211 -19.49 16.69 -10.01
CA ARG A 211 -18.45 17.61 -10.50
C ARG A 211 -17.17 16.96 -11.06
N HIS A 212 -17.01 15.64 -10.93
CA HIS A 212 -15.92 14.87 -11.59
C HIS A 212 -16.48 13.54 -12.16
N PRO A 213 -17.38 13.60 -13.16
CA PRO A 213 -17.95 12.40 -13.78
C PRO A 213 -16.84 11.48 -14.30
N LEU A 214 -17.05 10.17 -14.32
CA LEU A 214 -16.07 9.25 -14.89
C LEU A 214 -15.82 9.58 -16.38
N PRO A 215 -14.56 9.50 -16.85
CA PRO A 215 -14.28 9.61 -18.29
C PRO A 215 -14.97 8.46 -19.03
N LYS A 216 -15.27 8.67 -20.31
CA LYS A 216 -15.69 7.55 -21.15
C LYS A 216 -14.52 6.57 -21.25
N VAL A 217 -14.83 5.28 -21.31
CA VAL A 217 -13.80 4.23 -21.39
C VAL A 217 -12.91 4.46 -22.61
N GLU A 218 -13.50 4.85 -23.75
CA GLU A 218 -12.76 5.08 -24.99
C GLU A 218 -11.76 6.23 -24.84
N ASP A 219 -12.17 7.34 -24.21
CA ASP A 219 -11.32 8.51 -23.99
C ASP A 219 -10.17 8.16 -23.02
N PHE A 220 -10.48 7.43 -21.94
CA PHE A 220 -9.46 7.00 -20.97
C PHE A 220 -8.48 5.99 -21.57
N VAL A 221 -8.95 5.08 -22.43
CA VAL A 221 -8.09 4.16 -23.19
C VAL A 221 -7.09 4.93 -24.06
N GLN A 222 -7.50 6.01 -24.72
CA GLN A 222 -6.56 6.85 -25.49
C GLN A 222 -5.49 7.48 -24.59
N VAL A 223 -5.86 7.91 -23.38
CA VAL A 223 -4.89 8.39 -22.38
C VAL A 223 -3.89 7.29 -22.04
N LEU A 224 -4.34 6.10 -21.66
CA LEU A 224 -3.45 4.98 -21.30
C LEU A 224 -2.54 4.55 -22.47
N SER A 225 -3.09 4.55 -23.68
CA SER A 225 -2.34 4.25 -24.90
C SER A 225 -1.23 5.25 -25.16
N ARG A 226 -1.52 6.54 -25.02
CA ARG A 226 -0.53 7.62 -25.15
C ARG A 226 0.65 7.42 -24.19
N LEU A 227 0.38 7.01 -22.96
CA LEU A 227 1.40 6.75 -21.93
C LEU A 227 2.20 5.46 -22.15
N GLY A 228 1.77 4.58 -23.06
CA GLY A 228 2.42 3.29 -23.30
C GLY A 228 2.11 2.23 -22.25
N ILE A 229 0.92 2.28 -21.65
CA ILE A 229 0.53 1.29 -20.65
C ILE A 229 0.01 0.03 -21.35
N GLU A 230 0.61 -1.11 -21.02
CA GLU A 230 0.19 -2.44 -21.46
C GLU A 230 -0.23 -3.28 -20.25
N ARG A 231 -1.46 -3.83 -20.28
CA ARG A 231 -1.97 -4.65 -19.16
C ARG A 231 -1.18 -5.95 -19.03
N GLY A 232 -0.76 -6.24 -17.80
CA GLY A 232 -0.01 -7.46 -17.47
C GLY A 232 1.48 -7.37 -17.75
N VAL A 233 1.95 -6.26 -18.32
CA VAL A 233 3.36 -5.99 -18.60
C VAL A 233 3.82 -4.75 -17.85
N THR A 234 3.13 -3.63 -18.04
CA THR A 234 3.49 -2.35 -17.42
C THR A 234 3.08 -2.34 -15.95
N GLU A 235 3.96 -1.81 -15.10
CA GLU A 235 3.65 -1.34 -13.77
C GLU A 235 3.42 0.17 -13.80
N VAL A 236 2.38 0.62 -13.12
CA VAL A 236 2.06 2.04 -13.00
C VAL A 236 2.29 2.50 -11.56
N VAL A 237 3.19 3.46 -11.37
CA VAL A 237 3.41 4.13 -10.08
C VAL A 237 2.81 5.52 -10.14
N ILE A 238 1.88 5.81 -9.23
CA ILE A 238 1.15 7.08 -9.21
C ILE A 238 1.52 7.87 -7.96
N TYR A 239 1.69 9.18 -8.11
CA TYR A 239 1.85 10.07 -6.96
C TYR A 239 1.00 11.33 -7.12
N ASP A 240 0.73 11.98 -5.99
CA ASP A 240 0.24 13.35 -5.95
C ASP A 240 1.00 14.11 -4.86
N ASP A 241 0.39 15.16 -4.30
CA ASP A 241 0.91 15.93 -3.18
C ASP A 241 -0.20 16.26 -2.16
N PHE A 242 -1.25 15.43 -2.17
CA PHE A 242 -2.42 15.64 -1.33
C PHE A 242 -2.92 14.33 -0.76
N ARG A 243 -1.99 13.59 -0.14
CA ARG A 243 -2.27 12.40 0.67
C ARG A 243 -3.03 11.33 -0.13
N PHE A 244 -2.65 11.13 -1.39
CA PHE A 244 -3.24 10.17 -2.34
C PHE A 244 -4.61 10.55 -2.90
N ALA A 245 -5.16 11.72 -2.59
CA ALA A 245 -6.51 12.10 -3.01
C ALA A 245 -6.75 11.94 -4.52
N PHE A 246 -5.79 12.34 -5.35
CA PHE A 246 -5.89 12.32 -6.80
C PHE A 246 -5.22 11.07 -7.38
N ALA A 247 -4.11 10.63 -6.78
CA ALA A 247 -3.45 9.39 -7.16
C ALA A 247 -4.38 8.17 -7.03
N ALA A 248 -5.15 8.10 -5.94
CA ALA A 248 -6.11 7.01 -5.71
C ALA A 248 -7.27 7.01 -6.72
N ARG A 249 -7.65 8.17 -7.25
CA ARG A 249 -8.66 8.27 -8.32
C ARG A 249 -8.16 7.59 -9.60
N LEU A 250 -6.93 7.87 -10.02
CA LEU A 250 -6.33 7.19 -11.17
C LEU A 250 -6.11 5.70 -10.90
N TRP A 251 -5.63 5.33 -9.71
CA TRP A 251 -5.51 3.93 -9.29
C TRP A 251 -6.81 3.16 -9.44
N TRP A 252 -7.93 3.76 -9.01
CA TRP A 252 -9.25 3.15 -9.14
C TRP A 252 -9.69 3.04 -10.61
N LEU A 253 -9.45 4.08 -11.43
CA LEU A 253 -9.76 4.05 -12.86
C LEU A 253 -9.00 2.95 -13.60
N LEU A 254 -7.72 2.77 -13.31
CA LEU A 254 -6.91 1.68 -13.87
C LEU A 254 -7.50 0.32 -13.53
N LYS A 255 -7.87 0.11 -12.26
CA LYS A 255 -8.57 -1.11 -11.83
C LYS A 255 -9.91 -1.29 -12.51
N TYR A 256 -10.66 -0.21 -12.70
CA TYR A 256 -11.96 -0.24 -13.38
C TYR A 256 -11.85 -0.71 -14.82
N VAL A 257 -10.78 -0.35 -15.54
CA VAL A 257 -10.49 -0.86 -16.89
C VAL A 257 -9.61 -2.11 -16.91
N GLY A 258 -9.39 -2.73 -15.76
CA GLY A 258 -8.76 -4.05 -15.63
C GLY A 258 -7.23 -4.06 -15.54
N HIS A 259 -6.59 -2.92 -15.27
CA HIS A 259 -5.16 -2.83 -15.01
C HIS A 259 -4.89 -2.86 -13.50
N ASP A 260 -4.36 -3.99 -12.99
CA ASP A 260 -4.15 -4.21 -11.55
C ASP A 260 -2.72 -3.92 -11.06
N ASN A 261 -1.74 -3.86 -11.97
CA ASN A 261 -0.33 -3.68 -11.62
C ASN A 261 -0.02 -2.20 -11.35
N VAL A 262 -0.62 -1.68 -10.28
CA VAL A 262 -0.57 -0.27 -9.94
C VAL A 262 -0.30 -0.06 -8.45
N SER A 263 0.67 0.79 -8.15
CA SER A 263 1.06 1.20 -6.80
C SER A 263 1.09 2.73 -6.66
N LEU A 264 0.97 3.21 -5.43
CA LEU A 264 1.09 4.63 -5.10
C LEU A 264 2.42 4.87 -4.40
N LEU A 265 3.07 6.00 -4.67
CA LEU A 265 4.29 6.40 -3.97
C LEU A 265 3.98 6.76 -2.51
N ASP A 266 4.42 5.95 -1.54
CA ASP A 266 4.19 6.21 -0.12
C ASP A 266 4.92 7.49 0.32
N GLY A 267 4.20 8.40 0.98
CA GLY A 267 4.71 9.75 1.28
C GLY A 267 4.56 10.74 0.12
N SER A 268 4.07 10.29 -1.04
CA SER A 268 3.73 11.15 -2.19
C SER A 268 4.94 11.97 -2.70
N PHE A 269 4.72 13.04 -3.45
CA PHE A 269 5.81 13.89 -3.96
C PHE A 269 6.65 14.54 -2.84
N GLN A 270 6.03 14.82 -1.69
CA GLN A 270 6.72 15.43 -0.55
C GLN A 270 7.85 14.54 -0.02
N ALA A 271 7.62 13.23 0.15
CA ALA A 271 8.65 12.31 0.59
C ALA A 271 9.80 12.21 -0.42
N TRP A 272 9.49 12.18 -1.72
CA TRP A 272 10.52 12.18 -2.77
C TRP A 272 11.47 13.38 -2.64
N GLN A 273 10.93 14.57 -2.36
CA GLN A 273 11.72 15.77 -2.14
C GLN A 273 12.49 15.73 -0.81
N GLN A 274 11.90 15.19 0.26
CA GLN A 274 12.54 15.08 1.57
C GLN A 274 13.72 14.10 1.56
N ASP A 275 13.67 13.08 0.72
CA ASP A 275 14.75 12.13 0.51
C ASP A 275 15.84 12.66 -0.44
N ASP A 276 15.78 13.94 -0.82
CA ASP A 276 16.71 14.62 -1.73
C ASP A 276 16.91 13.87 -3.07
N LEU A 277 15.85 13.22 -3.56
CA LEU A 277 15.91 12.43 -4.79
C LEU A 277 15.79 13.32 -6.05
N PRO A 278 16.31 12.87 -7.20
CA PRO A 278 16.37 13.69 -8.41
C PRO A 278 15.01 14.17 -8.90
N LEU A 279 14.94 15.40 -9.40
CA LEU A 279 13.79 15.95 -10.12
C LEU A 279 14.15 16.18 -11.58
N SER A 280 13.15 16.12 -12.46
CA SER A 280 13.27 16.43 -13.87
C SER A 280 12.27 17.51 -14.29
N THR A 281 12.58 18.15 -15.42
CA THR A 281 11.65 19.01 -16.18
C THR A 281 11.40 18.46 -17.59
N ASP A 282 12.03 17.33 -17.94
CA ASP A 282 11.91 16.68 -19.24
C ASP A 282 10.57 15.97 -19.36
N ILE A 283 9.78 16.37 -20.36
CA ILE A 283 8.48 15.76 -20.63
C ILE A 283 8.71 14.49 -21.46
N PRO A 284 8.29 13.29 -20.97
CA PRO A 284 8.42 12.06 -21.74
C PRO A 284 7.63 12.13 -23.05
N ALA A 285 8.16 11.51 -24.10
CA ALA A 285 7.44 11.40 -25.37
C ALA A 285 6.35 10.33 -25.30
N ASP A 286 5.22 10.59 -25.96
CA ASP A 286 4.12 9.64 -26.09
C ASP A 286 4.59 8.32 -26.73
N GLN A 287 4.17 7.19 -26.15
CA GLN A 287 4.56 5.85 -26.60
C GLN A 287 3.54 5.22 -27.56
N ASN A 288 2.26 5.58 -27.43
CA ASN A 288 1.16 5.13 -28.29
C ASN A 288 1.06 3.59 -28.45
N LEU A 289 1.02 2.87 -27.32
CA LEU A 289 0.77 1.41 -27.31
C LEU A 289 -0.73 1.11 -27.19
N ASP A 290 -1.22 0.08 -27.85
CA ASP A 290 -2.64 -0.30 -27.78
C ASP A 290 -3.00 -0.81 -26.38
N PHE A 291 -3.91 -0.12 -25.68
CA PHE A 291 -4.48 -0.58 -24.43
C PHE A 291 -5.85 -1.21 -24.68
N VAL A 292 -6.01 -2.49 -24.37
CA VAL A 292 -7.29 -3.22 -24.53
C VAL A 292 -8.03 -3.23 -23.19
N PRO A 293 -9.10 -2.47 -22.93
CA PRO A 293 -9.72 -2.44 -21.60
C PRO A 293 -10.43 -3.76 -21.24
N GLN A 294 -10.42 -4.11 -19.95
CA GLN A 294 -11.32 -5.10 -19.34
C GLN A 294 -12.18 -4.39 -18.29
N VAL A 295 -13.27 -3.79 -18.76
CA VAL A 295 -14.17 -2.98 -17.92
C VAL A 295 -14.84 -3.83 -16.84
N ARG A 296 -14.84 -3.32 -15.61
CA ARG A 296 -15.38 -3.96 -14.42
C ARG A 296 -16.58 -3.18 -13.88
N ASP A 297 -17.70 -3.21 -14.60
CA ASP A 297 -18.92 -2.47 -14.25
C ASP A 297 -19.47 -2.81 -12.85
N GLN A 298 -19.17 -4.01 -12.33
CA GLN A 298 -19.52 -4.39 -10.97
C GLN A 298 -18.90 -3.51 -9.89
N LEU A 299 -17.82 -2.76 -10.19
CA LEU A 299 -17.20 -1.82 -9.25
C LEU A 299 -17.97 -0.51 -9.11
N LEU A 300 -19.00 -0.28 -9.93
CA LEU A 300 -19.79 0.94 -9.96
C LEU A 300 -21.20 0.74 -9.43
N ILE A 301 -21.73 1.79 -8.82
CA ILE A 301 -23.14 1.91 -8.48
C ILE A 301 -23.63 3.32 -8.77
N THR A 302 -24.85 3.44 -9.28
CA THR A 302 -25.45 4.73 -9.63
C THR A 302 -26.44 5.19 -8.57
N ARG A 303 -26.74 6.49 -8.54
CA ARG A 303 -27.83 7.06 -7.73
C ARG A 303 -29.15 6.33 -7.96
N ASN A 304 -29.49 6.05 -9.23
CA ASN A 304 -30.74 5.38 -9.59
C ASN A 304 -30.79 3.95 -9.04
N THR A 305 -29.66 3.23 -9.07
CA THR A 305 -29.52 1.90 -8.47
C THR A 305 -29.70 1.98 -6.95
N LEU A 306 -29.03 2.94 -6.29
CA LEU A 306 -29.15 3.16 -4.84
C LEU A 306 -30.61 3.42 -4.39
N LEU A 307 -31.39 4.16 -5.19
CA LEU A 307 -32.78 4.47 -4.88
C LEU A 307 -33.75 3.29 -5.13
N LYS A 308 -33.48 2.48 -6.16
CA LYS A 308 -34.37 1.39 -6.57
C LYS A 308 -34.14 0.11 -5.79
N GLU A 309 -32.88 -0.23 -5.53
CA GLU A 309 -32.50 -1.49 -4.89
C GLU A 309 -32.42 -1.33 -3.38
N LYS A 310 -33.39 -1.93 -2.69
CA LYS A 310 -33.35 -2.06 -1.23
C LYS A 310 -32.44 -3.24 -0.87
N ASN A 311 -31.23 -2.95 -0.40
CA ASN A 311 -30.35 -3.93 0.21
C ASN A 311 -30.15 -3.55 1.70
N PRO A 312 -30.74 -4.28 2.65
CA PRO A 312 -30.59 -3.98 4.08
C PRO A 312 -29.17 -4.26 4.61
N LEU A 313 -28.35 -5.01 3.87
CA LEU A 313 -26.95 -5.33 4.19
C LEU A 313 -25.96 -4.49 3.38
N ARG A 314 -26.44 -3.41 2.74
CA ARG A 314 -25.61 -2.40 2.09
C ARG A 314 -25.18 -1.34 3.10
N ILE A 315 -23.89 -1.04 3.13
CA ILE A 315 -23.33 0.06 3.91
C ILE A 315 -22.85 1.16 2.96
N LEU A 316 -23.31 2.40 3.15
CA LEU A 316 -22.82 3.57 2.42
C LEU A 316 -21.82 4.33 3.28
N ILE A 317 -20.61 4.54 2.78
CA ILE A 317 -19.55 5.28 3.48
C ILE A 317 -19.25 6.57 2.73
N ASP A 318 -19.46 7.71 3.40
CA ASP A 318 -19.04 9.03 2.95
C ASP A 318 -17.62 9.31 3.42
N ALA A 319 -16.72 9.55 2.48
CA ALA A 319 -15.32 9.82 2.74
C ALA A 319 -15.02 11.29 3.06
N ARG A 320 -15.99 12.22 2.98
CA ARG A 320 -15.77 13.66 3.25
C ARG A 320 -15.45 13.93 4.72
N ASP A 321 -14.94 15.12 4.99
CA ASP A 321 -14.78 15.63 6.36
C ASP A 321 -16.15 15.68 7.09
N GLY A 322 -16.11 15.47 8.40
CA GLY A 322 -17.32 15.34 9.23
C GLY A 322 -18.26 16.54 9.16
N ASP A 323 -17.74 17.77 9.09
CA ASP A 323 -18.58 18.97 9.00
C ASP A 323 -19.34 19.07 7.66
N ARG A 324 -18.74 18.59 6.56
CA ARG A 324 -19.41 18.52 5.26
C ARG A 324 -20.50 17.46 5.27
N TYR A 325 -20.19 16.28 5.81
CA TYR A 325 -21.14 15.18 5.98
C TYR A 325 -22.34 15.58 6.86
N LEU A 326 -22.08 16.24 7.99
CA LEU A 326 -23.12 16.73 8.92
C LEU A 326 -23.90 17.94 8.38
N GLY A 327 -23.49 18.50 7.24
CA GLY A 327 -24.10 19.70 6.65
C GLY A 327 -23.84 20.99 7.43
N LYS A 328 -22.83 21.03 8.30
CA LYS A 328 -22.47 22.22 9.08
C LYS A 328 -21.71 23.26 8.26
N HIS A 329 -20.87 22.79 7.34
CA HIS A 329 -20.09 23.63 6.44
C HIS A 329 -19.90 22.90 5.10
N GLU A 330 -20.43 23.44 4.02
CA GLU A 330 -20.25 22.90 2.67
C GLU A 330 -19.68 24.01 1.76
N PRO A 331 -18.36 23.99 1.49
CA PRO A 331 -17.70 25.03 0.72
C PRO A 331 -17.74 24.81 -0.80
N ILE A 332 -18.22 23.64 -1.27
CA ILE A 332 -18.10 23.23 -2.68
C ILE A 332 -19.47 23.00 -3.33
N ASP A 333 -20.30 22.15 -2.73
CA ASP A 333 -21.58 21.74 -3.31
C ASP A 333 -22.71 22.70 -2.88
N PRO A 334 -23.75 22.92 -3.72
CA PRO A 334 -24.77 23.95 -3.46
C PRO A 334 -25.69 23.64 -2.27
N ILE A 335 -25.78 22.37 -1.87
CA ILE A 335 -26.63 21.92 -0.77
C ILE A 335 -25.76 21.07 0.16
N ALA A 336 -25.78 21.39 1.45
CA ALA A 336 -25.02 20.67 2.48
C ALA A 336 -25.76 19.40 2.93
N GLY A 337 -25.03 18.41 3.47
CA GLY A 337 -25.60 17.17 4.00
C GLY A 337 -24.95 15.92 3.42
N HIS A 338 -25.63 14.77 3.52
CA HIS A 338 -25.15 13.46 3.10
C HIS A 338 -26.26 12.58 2.54
N VAL A 339 -25.89 11.52 1.82
CA VAL A 339 -26.83 10.52 1.31
C VAL A 339 -27.50 9.83 2.50
N PRO A 340 -28.84 9.69 2.54
CA PRO A 340 -29.54 9.08 3.67
C PRO A 340 -28.96 7.71 4.06
N CYS A 341 -28.85 7.47 5.36
CA CYS A 341 -28.29 6.26 5.97
C CYS A 341 -26.79 6.01 5.70
N ALA A 342 -26.07 6.94 5.07
CA ALA A 342 -24.63 6.85 5.00
C ALA A 342 -24.00 6.97 6.39
N ILE A 343 -22.84 6.34 6.58
CA ILE A 343 -21.93 6.56 7.70
C ILE A 343 -20.73 7.37 7.21
N ASN A 344 -20.09 8.13 8.10
CA ASN A 344 -18.94 8.95 7.74
C ASN A 344 -17.63 8.30 8.17
N SER A 345 -16.70 8.16 7.23
CA SER A 345 -15.30 7.79 7.51
C SER A 345 -14.37 8.67 6.67
N PRO A 346 -13.94 9.83 7.21
CA PRO A 346 -13.09 10.77 6.49
C PRO A 346 -11.84 10.12 5.90
N TRP A 347 -11.61 10.33 4.61
CA TRP A 347 -10.51 9.71 3.85
C TRP A 347 -9.11 9.97 4.43
N LYS A 348 -8.94 11.11 5.12
CA LYS A 348 -7.72 11.50 5.80
C LYS A 348 -7.33 10.56 6.95
N GLN A 349 -8.15 9.61 7.36
CA GLN A 349 -7.74 8.67 8.40
C GLN A 349 -6.75 7.61 7.88
N VAL A 350 -6.72 7.35 6.57
CA VAL A 350 -5.89 6.26 6.01
C VAL A 350 -4.47 6.68 5.66
N SER A 351 -4.11 7.93 5.93
CA SER A 351 -2.77 8.50 5.74
C SER A 351 -2.37 9.40 6.91
N THR A 352 -1.09 9.70 7.06
CA THR A 352 -0.57 10.76 7.95
C THR A 352 -0.73 12.13 7.29
N GLU A 353 -0.52 13.21 8.06
CA GLU A 353 -0.50 14.58 7.51
C GLU A 353 0.62 14.76 6.49
N ASP A 354 1.77 14.11 6.71
CA ASP A 354 2.92 14.11 5.80
C ASP A 354 2.74 13.23 4.55
N GLY A 355 1.55 12.67 4.31
CA GLY A 355 1.23 11.96 3.07
C GLY A 355 1.69 10.51 2.99
N TYR A 356 2.19 9.93 4.10
CA TYR A 356 2.41 8.48 4.19
C TYR A 356 1.07 7.78 4.44
N ALA A 357 0.90 6.51 4.09
CA ALA A 357 -0.29 5.74 4.49
C ALA A 357 -0.42 5.67 6.03
N VAL A 358 -1.42 4.98 6.60
CA VAL A 358 -1.38 4.47 7.99
C VAL A 358 -1.11 2.95 7.98
N THR A 359 -0.62 2.36 9.07
CA THR A 359 -0.20 0.93 9.08
C THR A 359 -1.36 0.02 8.75
N TYR A 360 -1.06 -1.17 8.24
CA TYR A 360 -2.09 -2.18 7.98
C TYR A 360 -3.00 -2.35 9.21
N ASP A 361 -2.42 -2.43 10.41
CA ASP A 361 -3.19 -2.56 11.66
C ASP A 361 -4.03 -1.30 11.95
N GLN A 362 -3.51 -0.10 11.69
CA GLN A 362 -4.29 1.15 11.82
C GLN A 362 -5.43 1.21 10.81
N GLN A 363 -5.19 0.85 9.54
CA GLN A 363 -6.24 0.77 8.51
C GLN A 363 -7.30 -0.25 8.90
N LYS A 364 -6.89 -1.41 9.39
CA LYS A 364 -7.81 -2.44 9.89
C LYS A 364 -8.66 -1.92 11.05
N GLN A 365 -8.06 -1.19 11.99
CA GLN A 365 -8.80 -0.60 13.12
C GLN A 365 -9.86 0.42 12.66
N ILE A 366 -9.56 1.24 11.65
CA ILE A 366 -10.53 2.18 11.06
C ILE A 366 -11.78 1.44 10.59
N TRP A 367 -11.60 0.34 9.84
CA TRP A 367 -12.71 -0.40 9.24
C TRP A 367 -13.44 -1.31 10.23
N GLN A 368 -12.74 -1.89 11.21
CA GLN A 368 -13.36 -2.68 12.28
C GLN A 368 -14.35 -1.85 13.12
N ALA A 369 -14.08 -0.55 13.30
CA ALA A 369 -14.98 0.35 14.03
C ALA A 369 -16.33 0.56 13.31
N LEU A 370 -16.44 0.19 12.04
CA LEU A 370 -17.67 0.30 11.25
C LEU A 370 -18.42 -1.02 11.09
N GLU A 371 -17.95 -2.11 11.74
CA GLU A 371 -18.62 -3.42 11.78
C GLU A 371 -19.01 -3.97 10.40
N LEU A 372 -18.12 -3.84 9.43
CA LEU A 372 -18.38 -4.17 8.01
C LEU A 372 -18.48 -5.68 7.71
N ASP A 373 -18.22 -6.55 8.68
CA ASP A 373 -18.13 -8.01 8.50
C ASP A 373 -19.43 -8.67 7.97
N GLN A 374 -20.58 -8.05 8.22
CA GLN A 374 -21.89 -8.53 7.76
C GLN A 374 -22.40 -7.80 6.49
N ALA A 375 -21.62 -6.83 5.98
CA ALA A 375 -22.02 -6.10 4.79
C ALA A 375 -21.92 -7.01 3.56
N GLU A 376 -23.00 -7.14 2.80
CA GLU A 376 -22.96 -7.79 1.49
C GLU A 376 -22.39 -6.85 0.43
N GLU A 377 -22.56 -5.54 0.61
CA GLU A 377 -22.11 -4.51 -0.32
C GLU A 377 -21.67 -3.25 0.42
N ILE A 378 -20.46 -2.77 0.13
CA ILE A 378 -19.91 -1.55 0.72
C ILE A 378 -19.80 -0.51 -0.39
N VAL A 379 -20.64 0.51 -0.31
CA VAL A 379 -20.69 1.61 -1.28
C VAL A 379 -19.90 2.80 -0.75
N LEU A 380 -18.85 3.17 -1.47
CA LEU A 380 -18.01 4.31 -1.16
C LEU A 380 -18.43 5.52 -1.99
N TYR A 381 -18.49 6.68 -1.36
CA TYR A 381 -18.66 7.95 -2.04
C TYR A 381 -18.00 9.09 -1.27
N CYS A 382 -17.91 10.26 -1.89
CA CYS A 382 -17.42 11.49 -1.28
C CYS A 382 -18.15 12.67 -1.93
N GLY A 383 -17.50 13.83 -2.08
CA GLY A 383 -18.08 14.93 -2.86
C GLY A 383 -18.34 14.57 -4.32
N SER A 384 -17.41 13.87 -4.99
CA SER A 384 -17.47 13.64 -6.45
C SER A 384 -16.63 12.43 -6.92
N GLY A 385 -16.59 11.37 -6.12
CA GLY A 385 -15.91 10.13 -6.49
C GLY A 385 -14.38 10.19 -6.62
N VAL A 386 -13.72 11.17 -5.98
CA VAL A 386 -12.25 11.31 -5.98
C VAL A 386 -11.67 10.72 -4.69
N THR A 387 -11.85 11.38 -3.55
CA THR A 387 -11.28 10.93 -2.27
C THR A 387 -11.91 9.66 -1.71
N ALA A 388 -13.06 9.23 -2.24
CA ALA A 388 -13.64 7.91 -1.93
C ALA A 388 -12.73 6.76 -2.39
N CYS A 389 -11.93 6.96 -3.44
CA CYS A 389 -10.97 5.97 -3.92
C CYS A 389 -9.83 5.73 -2.92
N VAL A 390 -9.52 6.70 -2.05
CA VAL A 390 -8.55 6.53 -0.95
C VAL A 390 -9.08 5.53 0.08
N ASN A 391 -10.36 5.65 0.46
CA ASN A 391 -11.02 4.66 1.31
C ASN A 391 -11.11 3.30 0.63
N TRP A 392 -11.37 3.26 -0.67
CA TRP A 392 -11.39 2.02 -1.44
C TRP A 392 -10.07 1.28 -1.33
N LEU A 393 -8.96 1.95 -1.65
CA LEU A 393 -7.63 1.37 -1.61
C LEU A 393 -7.34 0.77 -0.22
N SER A 394 -7.71 1.50 0.83
CA SER A 394 -7.53 1.05 2.20
C SER A 394 -8.40 -0.17 2.58
N LEU A 395 -9.68 -0.18 2.20
CA LEU A 395 -10.57 -1.32 2.41
C LEU A 395 -10.10 -2.56 1.67
N GLU A 396 -9.68 -2.40 0.42
CA GLU A 396 -9.15 -3.48 -0.40
C GLU A 396 -7.83 -4.03 0.17
N LEU A 397 -6.94 -3.16 0.66
CA LEU A 397 -5.72 -3.58 1.37
C LEU A 397 -6.03 -4.42 2.60
N THR A 398 -7.11 -4.10 3.31
CA THR A 398 -7.55 -4.86 4.50
C THR A 398 -8.38 -6.10 4.18
N GLY A 399 -8.59 -6.41 2.89
CA GLY A 399 -9.19 -7.67 2.43
C GLY A 399 -10.68 -7.58 2.09
N HIS A 400 -11.28 -6.39 2.06
CA HIS A 400 -12.66 -6.23 1.60
C HIS A 400 -12.73 -6.25 0.07
N THR A 401 -13.60 -7.08 -0.49
CA THR A 401 -13.72 -7.29 -1.95
C THR A 401 -15.08 -6.90 -2.51
N ASN A 402 -16.08 -6.70 -1.67
CA ASN A 402 -17.46 -6.35 -2.02
C ASN A 402 -17.69 -4.84 -2.11
N LEU A 403 -16.74 -4.14 -2.73
CA LEU A 403 -16.72 -2.68 -2.81
C LEU A 403 -17.41 -2.18 -4.08
N LYS A 404 -18.13 -1.06 -3.98
CA LYS A 404 -18.66 -0.30 -5.12
C LYS A 404 -18.46 1.20 -4.93
N LEU A 405 -18.27 1.91 -6.04
CA LEU A 405 -18.02 3.34 -6.06
C LEU A 405 -19.26 4.01 -6.62
N TYR A 406 -19.85 4.88 -5.81
CA TYR A 406 -20.80 5.86 -6.32
C TYR A 406 -20.03 7.11 -6.77
N ALA A 407 -19.57 7.07 -8.02
CA ALA A 407 -18.62 8.05 -8.57
C ALA A 407 -19.18 9.48 -8.62
N GLY A 408 -20.49 9.65 -8.82
CA GLY A 408 -21.12 10.97 -8.80
C GLY A 408 -21.09 11.64 -7.43
N GLY A 409 -21.04 10.84 -6.36
CA GLY A 409 -20.92 11.32 -4.99
C GLY A 409 -22.07 12.22 -4.54
N TRP A 410 -21.77 13.06 -3.54
CA TRP A 410 -22.71 14.04 -3.01
C TRP A 410 -23.12 15.07 -4.05
N SER A 411 -22.18 15.52 -4.89
CA SER A 411 -22.43 16.47 -5.97
C SER A 411 -23.51 15.97 -6.96
N ASP A 412 -23.46 14.69 -7.34
CA ASP A 412 -24.53 14.08 -8.11
C ASP A 412 -25.82 13.99 -7.29
N TRP A 413 -25.73 13.52 -6.04
CA TRP A 413 -26.91 13.32 -5.19
C TRP A 413 -27.71 14.62 -4.97
N CYS A 414 -27.02 15.70 -4.60
CA CYS A 414 -27.61 16.97 -4.24
C CYS A 414 -28.14 17.74 -5.46
N SER A 415 -27.66 17.45 -6.66
CA SER A 415 -28.17 18.05 -7.90
C SER A 415 -29.65 17.72 -8.20
N TYR A 416 -30.21 16.70 -7.54
CA TYR A 416 -31.63 16.33 -7.65
C TYR A 416 -32.49 16.84 -6.48
N LEU A 417 -31.86 17.45 -5.47
CA LEU A 417 -32.61 18.01 -4.34
C LEU A 417 -33.16 19.38 -4.74
N PRO A 418 -34.38 19.74 -4.28
CA PRO A 418 -34.87 21.09 -4.48
C PRO A 418 -33.90 22.07 -3.80
N GLN A 419 -33.43 23.07 -4.54
CA GLN A 419 -32.75 24.21 -3.92
C GLN A 419 -33.80 24.92 -3.07
N GLU A 420 -33.64 24.93 -1.75
CA GLU A 420 -34.42 25.85 -0.93
C GLU A 420 -34.11 27.27 -1.43
N ALA A 421 -35.15 28.02 -1.81
CA ALA A 421 -34.99 29.41 -2.20
C ALA A 421 -34.29 30.12 -1.05
N SER A 422 -33.10 30.69 -1.29
CA SER A 422 -32.48 31.59 -0.33
C SER A 422 -33.55 32.59 0.12
N PRO A 423 -33.72 32.83 1.44
CA PRO A 423 -34.57 33.93 1.86
C PRO A 423 -33.98 35.18 1.23
N GLN A 424 -34.65 35.70 0.19
CA GLN A 424 -34.43 37.05 -0.29
C GLN A 424 -34.46 37.91 0.96
N MET A 425 -33.37 38.62 1.22
CA MET A 425 -33.36 39.67 2.24
C MET A 425 -34.53 40.58 1.90
N ALA A 426 -35.58 40.51 2.73
CA ALA A 426 -36.66 41.47 2.67
C ALA A 426 -36.06 42.82 3.03
N ASP A 427 -36.19 43.77 2.09
CA ASP A 427 -35.77 45.17 2.20
C ASP A 427 -36.26 45.86 3.48
#